data_AF-A0A5S4FTK8-F1
#
_entry.id   AF-A0A5S4FTK8-F1
#
_cell.length_a   1.000
_cell.length_b   1.000
_cell.length_c   1.000
_cell.angle_alpha   90.00
_cell.angle_beta   90.00
_cell.angle_gamma   90.00
#
_symmetry.space_group_name_H-M   'P 1'
#
loop_
_entity.id
_entity.type
_entity.pdbx_description
1 polymer ?
#
loop_
_entity_poly.entity_id
_entity_poly.type
_entity_poly.pdbx_seq_one_letter_code
_entity_poly.pdbx_strand_id
1 'polypeptide(L)'
;TVPTQPYPADKNRVQFSEPAAKQFFESVRNDIEVTATPAPGRSAAPKIENSQVRVQVLNGTTEGGKAALVASELAAQGFVVTQVGTAPAAAATSIRYAKKDAAQGPAYGDAVAARLSKDKRTPVVGKVKPVNSQPYESKVTTVPDGPIVQLVIGADWPGVRVVSAIPDSLKDKVVDSTTNPCV
;
A
#
# COMPACT_ATOMS: atom_id res chain seq x y z
N THR A 1 13.73 -27.16 -27.02
CA THR A 1 15.05 -27.79 -27.23
C THR A 1 15.84 -26.88 -28.17
N VAL A 2 17.16 -26.76 -28.03
CA VAL A 2 17.95 -25.82 -28.86
C VAL A 2 18.25 -26.45 -30.23
N PRO A 3 17.92 -25.81 -31.36
CA PRO A 3 18.09 -26.40 -32.69
C PRO A 3 19.57 -26.38 -33.10
N THR A 4 20.27 -27.49 -32.85
CA THR A 4 21.70 -27.66 -33.16
C THR A 4 21.91 -28.83 -34.13
N GLN A 5 22.90 -28.73 -35.01
CA GLN A 5 23.29 -29.76 -35.97
C GLN A 5 24.82 -29.87 -36.08
N PRO A 6 25.40 -31.05 -36.40
CA PRO A 6 26.84 -31.19 -36.59
C PRO A 6 27.37 -30.29 -37.72
N TYR A 7 28.53 -29.68 -37.53
CA TYR A 7 29.15 -28.83 -38.56
C TYR A 7 29.91 -29.70 -39.58
N PRO A 8 29.51 -29.70 -40.87
CA PRO A 8 30.11 -30.63 -41.85
C PRO A 8 31.62 -30.43 -42.08
N ALA A 9 32.12 -29.21 -41.89
CA ALA A 9 33.54 -28.89 -42.13
C ALA A 9 34.45 -29.14 -40.91
N ASP A 10 33.91 -29.32 -39.71
CA ASP A 10 34.67 -29.69 -38.52
C ASP A 10 33.79 -30.51 -37.57
N LYS A 11 34.11 -31.80 -37.45
CA LYS A 11 33.34 -32.77 -36.65
C LYS A 11 33.36 -32.47 -35.15
N ASN A 12 34.27 -31.60 -34.68
CA ASN A 12 34.33 -31.16 -33.29
C ASN A 12 33.48 -29.90 -33.04
N ARG A 13 32.72 -29.44 -34.03
CA ARG A 13 31.88 -28.24 -33.94
C ARG A 13 30.42 -28.56 -34.22
N VAL A 14 29.58 -27.78 -33.56
CA VAL A 14 28.13 -27.82 -33.72
C VAL A 14 27.71 -26.45 -34.26
N GLN A 15 26.85 -26.44 -35.27
CA GLN A 15 26.25 -25.23 -35.81
C GLN A 15 24.76 -25.18 -35.46
N PHE A 16 24.21 -23.97 -35.40
CA PHE A 16 22.77 -23.80 -35.25
C PHE A 16 22.04 -24.28 -36.51
N SER A 17 20.91 -24.96 -36.31
CA SER A 17 20.12 -25.46 -37.44
C SER A 17 19.23 -24.35 -38.00
N GLU A 18 19.59 -23.85 -39.18
CA GLU A 18 18.72 -22.98 -39.96
C GLU A 18 17.61 -23.79 -40.66
N PRO A 19 16.37 -23.30 -40.75
CA PRO A 19 15.88 -21.97 -40.34
C PRO A 19 15.38 -21.87 -38.88
N ALA A 20 15.40 -22.98 -38.13
CA ALA A 20 14.78 -23.06 -36.80
C ALA A 20 15.48 -22.15 -35.77
N ALA A 21 16.79 -21.98 -35.87
CA ALA A 21 17.54 -21.07 -35.01
C ALA A 21 17.14 -19.61 -35.23
N LYS A 22 17.02 -19.18 -36.49
CA LYS A 22 16.54 -17.85 -36.83
C LYS A 22 15.15 -17.58 -36.27
N GLN A 23 14.21 -18.51 -36.41
CA GLN A 23 12.86 -18.40 -35.85
C GLN A 23 12.90 -18.27 -34.32
N PHE A 24 13.71 -19.08 -33.64
CA PHE A 24 13.86 -19.01 -32.18
C PHE A 24 14.38 -17.64 -31.72
N PHE A 25 15.45 -17.13 -32.33
CA PHE A 25 15.99 -15.81 -31.97
C PHE A 25 15.09 -14.64 -32.38
N GLU A 26 14.27 -14.80 -33.42
CA GLU A 26 13.21 -13.84 -33.77
C GLU A 26 12.09 -13.83 -32.72
N SER A 27 11.67 -14.99 -32.21
CA SER A 27 10.69 -15.06 -31.12
C SER A 27 11.20 -14.45 -29.83
N VAL A 28 12.46 -14.70 -29.45
CA VAL A 28 13.08 -14.07 -28.25
C VAL A 28 13.24 -12.56 -28.43
N ARG A 29 13.63 -12.10 -29.64
CA ARG A 29 13.81 -10.67 -29.91
C ARG A 29 12.49 -9.90 -29.90
N ASN A 30 11.41 -10.52 -30.36
CA ASN A 30 10.07 -9.94 -30.35
C ASN A 30 9.25 -10.41 -29.14
N ASP A 31 9.88 -10.99 -28.13
CA ASP A 31 9.20 -11.38 -26.90
C ASP A 31 8.82 -10.10 -26.17
N ILE A 32 7.53 -9.79 -26.19
CA ILE A 32 6.98 -8.67 -25.45
C ILE A 32 6.61 -9.25 -24.09
N GLU A 33 7.23 -8.75 -23.03
CA GLU A 33 6.79 -9.05 -21.67
C GLU A 33 5.28 -8.81 -21.59
N VAL A 34 4.52 -9.87 -21.29
CA VAL A 34 3.10 -9.75 -20.98
C VAL A 34 3.01 -9.07 -19.61
N THR A 35 3.17 -7.76 -19.60
CA THR A 35 2.78 -6.94 -18.47
C THR A 35 1.29 -7.18 -18.32
N ALA A 36 0.89 -7.81 -17.22
CA ALA A 36 -0.50 -8.15 -16.94
C ALA A 36 -1.36 -6.91 -17.21
N THR A 37 -2.15 -6.95 -18.28
CA THR A 37 -3.13 -5.90 -18.57
C THR A 37 -3.99 -5.76 -17.32
N PRO A 38 -4.04 -4.58 -16.67
CA PRO A 38 -4.90 -4.40 -15.53
C PRO A 38 -6.33 -4.72 -15.99
N ALA A 39 -6.93 -5.74 -15.36
CA ALA A 39 -8.26 -6.20 -15.73
C ALA A 39 -9.23 -5.00 -15.80
N PRO A 40 -9.85 -4.71 -16.97
CA PRO A 40 -10.84 -3.66 -17.07
C PRO A 40 -12.05 -4.10 -16.25
N GLY A 41 -12.24 -3.49 -15.07
CA GLY A 41 -13.29 -3.90 -14.14
C GLY A 41 -13.07 -3.47 -12.71
N ARG A 42 -11.83 -3.14 -12.30
CA ARG A 42 -11.67 -2.30 -11.10
C ARG A 42 -11.95 -0.88 -11.50
N SER A 43 -13.21 -0.47 -11.39
CA SER A 43 -13.57 0.95 -11.33
C SER A 43 -12.54 1.62 -10.46
N ALA A 44 -11.77 2.54 -11.02
CA ALA A 44 -10.80 3.32 -10.26
C ALA A 44 -11.63 3.99 -9.17
N ALA A 45 -11.58 3.43 -7.96
CA ALA A 45 -12.27 4.01 -6.83
C ALA A 45 -11.84 5.48 -6.81
N PRO A 46 -12.80 6.42 -6.69
CA PRO A 46 -12.49 7.83 -6.73
C PRO A 46 -11.28 8.07 -5.83
N LYS A 47 -10.24 8.72 -6.39
CA LYS A 47 -9.00 8.99 -5.67
C LYS A 47 -9.33 9.95 -4.55
N ILE A 48 -9.72 9.39 -3.40
CA ILE A 48 -10.04 10.12 -2.20
C ILE A 48 -8.71 10.61 -1.66
N GLU A 49 -8.57 11.93 -1.60
CA GLU A 49 -7.41 12.55 -0.99
C GLU A 49 -7.43 12.27 0.52
N ASN A 50 -6.27 12.01 1.12
CA ASN A 50 -6.18 11.66 2.55
C ASN A 50 -6.86 12.74 3.43
N SER A 51 -6.76 14.00 3.01
CA SER A 51 -7.35 15.17 3.67
C SER A 51 -8.88 15.19 3.65
N GLN A 52 -9.55 14.33 2.89
CA GLN A 52 -11.02 14.19 2.90
C GLN A 52 -11.49 13.10 3.89
N VAL A 53 -10.58 12.30 4.43
CA VAL A 53 -10.90 11.13 5.25
C VAL A 53 -10.93 11.51 6.74
N ARG A 54 -12.11 11.40 7.35
CA ARG A 54 -12.28 11.53 8.80
C ARG A 54 -12.01 10.19 9.47
N VAL A 55 -11.00 10.12 10.34
CA VAL A 55 -10.62 8.88 11.04
C VAL A 55 -10.87 9.01 12.55
N GLN A 56 -11.48 7.99 13.13
CA GLN A 56 -11.56 7.78 14.57
C GLN A 56 -10.66 6.61 14.94
N VAL A 57 -9.63 6.86 15.74
CA VAL A 57 -8.67 5.83 16.15
C VAL A 57 -9.06 5.29 17.51
N LEU A 58 -9.28 3.98 17.60
CA LEU A 58 -9.67 3.29 18.82
C LEU A 58 -8.63 2.24 19.19
N ASN A 59 -8.16 2.28 20.43
CA ASN A 59 -7.22 1.31 20.96
C ASN A 59 -7.98 0.12 21.57
N GLY A 60 -7.88 -1.05 20.95
CA GLY A 60 -8.39 -2.31 21.47
C GLY A 60 -7.30 -3.18 22.12
N THR A 61 -6.18 -2.59 22.53
CA THR A 61 -5.10 -3.31 23.24
C THR A 61 -5.06 -2.91 24.72
N THR A 62 -4.35 -3.70 25.54
CA THR A 62 -4.11 -3.40 26.97
C THR A 62 -3.07 -2.31 27.19
N GLU A 63 -2.35 -1.89 26.14
CA GLU A 63 -1.31 -0.86 26.22
C GLU A 63 -1.93 0.53 26.01
N GLY A 64 -1.85 1.39 27.02
CA GLY A 64 -2.33 2.78 26.92
C GLY A 64 -1.53 3.62 25.92
N GLY A 65 -2.16 4.66 25.35
CA GLY A 65 -1.47 5.65 24.52
C GLY A 65 -1.25 5.30 23.03
N LYS A 66 -1.46 4.04 22.62
CA LYS A 66 -1.30 3.63 21.21
C LYS A 66 -2.20 4.38 20.23
N ALA A 67 -3.45 4.66 20.60
CA ALA A 67 -4.37 5.40 19.73
C ALA A 67 -3.88 6.82 19.44
N ALA A 68 -3.25 7.50 20.40
CA ALA A 68 -2.73 8.85 20.21
C ALA A 68 -1.51 8.86 19.30
N LEU A 69 -0.62 7.87 19.43
CA LEU A 69 0.55 7.71 18.57
C LEU A 69 0.11 7.43 17.12
N VAL A 70 -0.77 6.46 16.92
CA VAL A 70 -1.30 6.14 15.58
C VAL A 70 -2.09 7.32 14.99
N ALA A 71 -2.83 8.07 15.81
CA ALA A 71 -3.48 9.29 15.37
C ALA A 71 -2.49 10.34 14.87
N SER A 72 -1.35 10.53 15.57
CA SER A 72 -0.31 11.46 15.13
C SER A 72 0.35 11.02 13.82
N GLU A 73 0.58 9.72 13.62
CA GLU A 73 1.14 9.18 12.38
C GLU A 73 0.18 9.34 11.19
N LEU A 74 -1.11 9.05 11.40
CA LEU A 74 -2.15 9.27 10.38
C LEU A 74 -2.33 10.76 10.07
N ALA A 75 -2.30 11.62 11.09
CA ALA A 75 -2.37 13.07 10.89
C ALA A 75 -1.15 13.59 10.09
N ALA A 76 0.05 13.06 10.34
CA ALA A 76 1.25 13.40 9.57
C ALA A 76 1.14 12.97 8.09
N GLN A 77 0.36 11.93 7.79
CA GLN A 77 0.05 11.52 6.42
C GLN A 77 -1.08 12.36 5.76
N GLY A 78 -1.64 13.32 6.48
CA GLY A 78 -2.69 14.22 6.01
C GLY A 78 -4.11 13.73 6.26
N PHE A 79 -4.32 12.69 7.08
CA PHE A 79 -5.67 12.27 7.47
C PHE A 79 -6.25 13.19 8.55
N VAL A 80 -7.56 13.38 8.53
CA VAL A 80 -8.25 14.19 9.53
C VAL A 80 -8.71 13.29 10.68
N VAL A 81 -7.91 13.21 11.74
CA VAL A 81 -8.27 12.42 12.91
C VAL A 81 -9.22 13.23 13.80
N THR A 82 -10.47 12.81 13.92
CA THR A 82 -11.49 13.56 14.69
C THR A 82 -11.54 13.14 16.15
N GLN A 83 -11.31 11.86 16.44
CA GLN A 83 -11.44 11.28 17.77
C GLN A 83 -10.41 10.19 18.00
N VAL A 84 -9.87 10.15 19.21
CA VAL A 84 -9.05 9.06 19.73
C VAL A 84 -9.76 8.42 20.91
N GLY A 85 -9.63 7.11 21.08
CA GLY A 85 -10.35 6.43 22.13
C GLY A 85 -9.84 5.04 22.43
N THR A 86 -10.55 4.36 23.33
CA THR A 86 -10.32 2.97 23.71
C THR A 86 -11.54 2.16 23.29
N ALA A 87 -11.31 1.02 22.64
CA ALA A 87 -12.33 0.03 22.28
C ALA A 87 -12.18 -1.22 23.17
N PRO A 88 -13.18 -2.11 23.19
CA PRO A 88 -13.04 -3.42 23.81
C PRO A 88 -11.81 -4.16 23.25
N ALA A 89 -11.20 -5.01 24.08
CA ALA A 89 -10.00 -5.75 23.70
C ALA A 89 -10.23 -6.53 22.40
N ALA A 90 -9.41 -6.26 21.38
CA ALA A 90 -9.50 -6.86 20.06
C ALA A 90 -8.19 -7.56 19.73
N ALA A 91 -8.25 -8.85 19.39
CA ALA A 91 -7.08 -9.59 18.94
C ALA A 91 -6.58 -9.08 17.56
N ALA A 92 -7.52 -8.69 16.69
CA ALA A 92 -7.25 -8.23 15.34
C ALA A 92 -7.63 -6.75 15.16
N THR A 93 -6.75 -6.02 14.51
CA THR A 93 -6.95 -4.66 14.06
C THR A 93 -7.97 -4.68 12.94
N SER A 94 -8.98 -3.82 13.01
CA SER A 94 -10.03 -3.74 11.99
C SER A 94 -10.32 -2.31 11.61
N ILE A 95 -10.55 -2.09 10.31
CA ILE A 95 -11.03 -0.82 9.77
C ILE A 95 -12.54 -0.97 9.62
N ARG A 96 -13.29 -0.03 10.18
CA ARG A 96 -14.74 -0.09 10.25
C ARG A 96 -15.35 1.22 9.81
N TYR A 97 -16.49 1.17 9.14
CA TYR A 97 -17.21 2.38 8.72
C TYR A 97 -18.69 2.28 9.09
N ALA A 98 -19.37 3.43 9.14
CA ALA A 98 -20.78 3.46 9.48
C ALA A 98 -21.63 2.82 8.37
N LYS A 99 -22.69 2.09 8.74
CA LYS A 99 -23.62 1.51 7.76
C LYS A 99 -24.27 2.59 6.87
N LYS A 100 -24.55 3.77 7.43
CA LYS A 100 -25.06 4.93 6.68
C LYS A 100 -24.12 5.44 5.59
N ASP A 101 -22.82 5.15 5.75
CA ASP A 101 -21.75 5.64 4.89
C ASP A 101 -21.28 4.52 3.93
N ALA A 102 -22.02 3.41 3.79
CA ALA A 102 -21.55 2.23 3.05
C ALA A 102 -21.25 2.43 1.57
N ALA A 103 -21.77 3.51 0.96
CA ALA A 103 -21.44 3.89 -0.42
C ALA A 103 -20.00 4.41 -0.57
N GLN A 104 -19.47 5.08 0.46
CA GLN A 104 -18.16 5.73 0.45
C GLN A 104 -17.18 5.04 1.41
N GLY A 105 -17.65 4.53 2.54
CA GLY A 105 -16.89 3.89 3.61
C GLY A 105 -15.86 2.83 3.17
N PRO A 106 -16.13 1.95 2.19
CA PRO A 106 -15.13 1.02 1.68
C PRO A 106 -13.93 1.73 1.04
N ALA A 107 -14.16 2.77 0.23
CA ALA A 107 -13.10 3.49 -0.46
C ALA A 107 -12.25 4.33 0.52
N TYR A 108 -12.89 4.95 1.52
CA TYR A 108 -12.21 5.69 2.59
C TYR A 108 -11.44 4.74 3.52
N GLY A 109 -12.02 3.58 3.83
CA GLY A 109 -11.36 2.54 4.61
C GLY A 109 -10.16 1.95 3.87
N ASP A 110 -10.26 1.77 2.55
CA ASP A 110 -9.15 1.32 1.71
C ASP A 110 -8.01 2.34 1.65
N ALA A 111 -8.31 3.65 1.66
CA ALA A 111 -7.30 4.70 1.73
C ALA A 111 -6.50 4.63 3.05
N VAL A 112 -7.18 4.36 4.18
CA VAL A 112 -6.51 4.10 5.47
C VAL A 112 -5.75 2.78 5.43
N ALA A 113 -6.33 1.72 4.87
CA ALA A 113 -5.70 0.40 4.77
C ALA A 113 -4.41 0.43 3.96
N ALA A 114 -4.38 1.21 2.86
CA ALA A 114 -3.20 1.38 2.01
C ALA A 114 -2.01 2.05 2.73
N ARG A 115 -2.24 2.66 3.89
CA ARG A 115 -1.22 3.32 4.71
C ARG A 115 -0.80 2.52 5.93
N LEU A 116 -1.41 1.37 6.18
CA LEU A 116 -0.96 0.44 7.20
C LEU A 116 0.25 -0.36 6.68
N SER A 117 1.20 -0.63 7.56
CA SER A 117 2.28 -1.58 7.28
C SER A 117 1.67 -2.99 7.23
N LYS A 118 2.04 -3.85 6.28
CA LYS A 118 1.49 -5.22 6.03
C LYS A 118 0.14 -5.27 5.27
N ASP A 119 -0.47 -6.46 5.24
CA ASP A 119 -1.61 -6.84 4.40
C ASP A 119 -2.73 -5.81 4.43
N LYS A 120 -3.25 -5.52 3.23
CA LYS A 120 -4.37 -4.60 3.04
C LYS A 120 -5.58 -5.13 3.79
N ARG A 121 -5.89 -4.53 4.94
CA ARG A 121 -7.05 -4.91 5.74
C ARG A 121 -8.33 -4.49 5.02
N THR A 122 -9.29 -5.42 4.94
CA THR A 122 -10.59 -5.16 4.34
C THR A 122 -11.45 -4.31 5.28
N PRO A 123 -11.99 -3.17 4.82
CA PRO A 123 -12.91 -2.37 5.61
C PRO A 123 -14.21 -3.13 5.87
N VAL A 124 -14.67 -3.16 7.11
CA VAL A 124 -15.87 -3.88 7.55
C VAL A 124 -16.99 -2.88 7.87
N VAL A 125 -18.21 -3.20 7.48
CA VAL A 125 -19.37 -2.37 7.86
C VAL A 125 -19.72 -2.59 9.33
N GLY A 126 -19.96 -1.51 10.07
CA GLY A 126 -20.45 -1.54 11.45
C GLY A 126 -19.50 -0.88 12.44
N LYS A 127 -19.99 0.16 13.13
CA LYS A 127 -19.22 0.87 14.15
C LYS A 127 -19.01 0.03 15.40
N VAL A 128 -17.84 0.16 16.01
CA VAL A 128 -17.57 -0.32 17.37
C VAL A 128 -17.89 0.81 18.35
N LYS A 129 -18.61 0.47 19.43
CA LYS A 129 -18.88 1.39 20.52
C LYS A 129 -17.57 1.59 21.32
N PRO A 130 -17.03 2.82 21.37
CA PRO A 130 -15.86 3.09 22.19
C PRO A 130 -16.21 3.00 23.68
N VAL A 131 -15.27 2.49 24.47
CA VAL A 131 -15.32 2.49 25.94
C VAL A 131 -14.99 3.90 26.46
N ASN A 132 -14.03 4.57 25.82
CA ASN A 132 -13.72 5.97 26.06
C ASN A 132 -13.40 6.64 24.72
N SER A 133 -13.79 7.89 24.54
CA SER A 133 -13.46 8.68 23.35
C SER A 133 -13.18 10.12 23.77
N GLN A 134 -12.03 10.62 23.35
CA GLN A 134 -11.62 12.00 23.51
C GLN A 134 -11.51 12.66 22.12
N PRO A 135 -11.94 13.93 21.99
CA PRO A 135 -11.70 14.68 20.77
C PRO A 135 -10.19 14.81 20.56
N TYR A 136 -9.74 14.55 19.33
CA TYR A 136 -8.35 14.75 18.95
C TYR A 136 -8.22 16.12 18.31
N GLU A 137 -7.30 16.96 18.80
CA GLU A 137 -6.96 18.21 18.12
C GLU A 137 -6.11 17.89 16.89
N SER A 138 -6.78 17.48 15.81
CA SER A 138 -6.14 17.40 14.50
C SER A 138 -5.70 18.80 14.06
N LYS A 139 -4.45 18.91 13.61
CA LYS A 139 -3.84 20.15 13.09
C LYS A 139 -4.46 20.63 11.75
N VAL A 140 -5.61 20.10 11.37
CA VAL A 140 -6.27 20.33 10.08
C VAL A 140 -7.29 21.45 10.26
N THR A 141 -7.11 22.54 9.50
CA THR A 141 -7.92 23.78 9.59
C THR A 141 -9.36 23.62 9.08
N THR A 142 -9.67 22.56 8.34
CA THR A 142 -11.00 22.28 7.81
C THR A 142 -11.39 20.82 8.05
N VAL A 143 -12.49 20.60 8.78
CA VAL A 143 -13.06 19.26 8.96
C VAL A 143 -13.84 18.92 7.68
N PRO A 144 -13.41 17.93 6.88
CA PRO A 144 -14.07 17.59 5.62
C PRO A 144 -15.43 16.98 5.89
N ASP A 145 -16.40 17.15 5.00
CA ASP A 145 -17.74 16.57 5.19
C ASP A 145 -17.86 15.09 4.76
N GLY A 146 -16.78 14.31 4.94
CA GLY A 146 -16.69 12.90 4.55
C GLY A 146 -17.19 11.89 5.60
N PRO A 147 -17.35 10.61 5.27
CA PRO A 147 -17.71 9.58 6.25
C PRO A 147 -16.64 9.37 7.31
N ILE A 148 -17.05 8.99 8.53
CA ILE A 148 -16.13 8.69 9.64
C ILE A 148 -15.74 7.21 9.58
N VAL A 149 -14.45 6.95 9.37
CA VAL A 149 -13.84 5.61 9.42
C VAL A 149 -13.25 5.38 10.80
N GLN A 150 -13.64 4.29 11.45
CA GLN A 150 -13.08 3.83 12.71
C GLN A 150 -11.93 2.86 12.45
N LEU A 151 -10.74 3.18 12.96
CA LEU A 151 -9.61 2.26 13.02
C LEU A 151 -9.54 1.67 14.42
N VAL A 152 -9.84 0.38 14.57
CA VAL A 152 -9.69 -0.35 15.83
C VAL A 152 -8.34 -1.06 15.82
N ILE A 153 -7.43 -0.67 16.71
CA ILE A 153 -6.09 -1.24 16.86
C ILE A 153 -6.20 -2.49 17.72
N GLY A 154 -5.86 -3.66 17.16
CA GLY A 154 -5.79 -4.93 17.88
C GLY A 154 -4.37 -5.31 18.25
N ALA A 155 -4.21 -6.46 18.89
CA ALA A 155 -2.89 -6.99 19.31
C ALA A 155 -1.95 -7.26 18.12
N ASP A 156 -2.49 -7.53 16.94
CA ASP A 156 -1.77 -7.72 15.66
C ASP A 156 -1.39 -6.39 14.95
N TRP A 157 -1.35 -5.27 15.68
CA TRP A 157 -1.06 -3.96 15.10
C TRP A 157 0.29 -3.97 14.36
N PRO A 158 0.29 -3.71 13.04
CA PRO A 158 1.50 -3.85 12.25
C PRO A 158 2.29 -2.54 12.11
N GLY A 159 1.78 -1.41 12.61
CA GLY A 159 2.35 -0.07 12.44
C GLY A 159 1.71 0.72 11.30
N VAL A 160 1.86 2.06 11.34
CA VAL A 160 1.60 2.90 10.16
C VAL A 160 2.82 2.83 9.25
N ARG A 161 2.58 2.69 7.94
CA ARG A 161 3.66 2.75 6.95
C ARG A 161 4.10 4.21 6.84
N VAL A 162 5.20 4.56 7.50
CA VAL A 162 5.85 5.83 7.24
C VAL A 162 6.28 5.77 5.77
N VAL A 163 5.67 6.61 4.94
CA VAL A 163 6.20 6.85 3.61
C VAL A 163 7.46 7.66 3.87
N SER A 164 8.58 6.97 4.10
CA SER A 164 9.89 7.57 4.01
C SER A 164 10.05 7.98 2.55
N ALA A 165 9.41 9.09 2.17
CA ALA A 165 9.93 9.91 1.11
C ALA A 165 11.37 10.14 1.53
N ILE A 166 12.31 9.53 0.80
CA ILE A 166 13.73 9.83 0.94
C ILE A 166 13.77 11.36 0.99
N PRO A 167 14.18 11.97 2.12
CA PRO A 167 14.21 13.42 2.20
C PRO A 167 15.05 13.89 1.02
N ASP A 168 14.61 14.92 0.30
CA ASP A 168 15.32 15.39 -0.91
C ASP A 168 16.82 15.65 -0.62
N SER A 169 17.18 15.90 0.64
CA SER A 169 18.56 15.99 1.15
C SER A 169 19.42 14.73 0.99
N LEU A 170 18.83 13.57 0.71
CA LEU A 170 19.53 12.30 0.48
C LEU A 170 19.49 11.88 -0.99
N LYS A 171 18.69 12.51 -1.86
CA LYS A 171 18.65 12.16 -3.29
C LYS A 171 19.98 12.45 -3.99
N ASP A 172 20.67 13.51 -3.58
CA ASP A 172 21.99 13.88 -4.10
C ASP A 172 23.16 13.14 -3.42
N LYS A 173 22.88 12.29 -2.43
CA LYS A 173 23.87 11.48 -1.70
C LYS A 173 23.75 9.98 -1.99
N VAL A 174 22.91 9.59 -2.94
CA VAL A 174 22.86 8.22 -3.44
C VAL A 174 23.98 8.06 -4.45
N VAL A 175 24.98 7.25 -4.12
CA VAL A 175 25.99 6.79 -5.08
C VAL A 175 25.28 5.83 -6.03
N ASP A 176 24.98 6.30 -7.23
CA ASP A 176 24.44 5.48 -8.31
C ASP A 176 25.56 4.82 -9.14
N SER A 177 25.21 3.92 -10.06
CA SER A 177 26.16 3.22 -10.94
C SER A 177 26.94 4.13 -11.91
N THR A 178 26.62 5.43 -11.93
CA THR A 178 27.29 6.47 -12.72
C THR A 178 28.25 7.32 -11.86
N THR A 179 28.20 7.17 -10.55
CA THR A 179 29.07 7.89 -9.61
C THR A 179 30.40 7.14 -9.47
N ASN A 180 31.47 7.69 -10.05
CA ASN A 180 32.82 7.10 -9.94
C ASN A 180 33.38 7.35 -8.53
N PRO A 181 33.54 6.33 -7.67
CA PRO A 181 33.93 6.51 -6.28
C PRO A 181 35.45 6.73 -6.08
N CYS A 182 36.22 6.84 -7.16
CA CYS A 182 37.69 6.84 -7.14
C CYS A 182 38.34 8.10 -7.75
N VAL A 183 37.80 9.29 -7.46
CA VAL A 183 38.52 10.57 -7.68
C VAL A 183 38.75 11.31 -6.38
#